data_AF-A0A7G1IED4-F1
#
_entry.id   AF-A0A7G1IED4-F1
#
_cell.length_a   1.000
_cell.length_b   1.000
_cell.length_c   1.000
_cell.angle_alpha   90.00
_cell.angle_beta   90.00
_cell.angle_gamma   90.00
#
_symmetry.space_group_name_H-M   'P 1'
#
loop_
_entity.id
_entity.type
_entity.pdbx_description
1 polymer ?
#
loop_
_entity_poly.entity_id
_entity_poly.type
_entity_poly.pdbx_seq_one_letter_code
_entity_poly.pdbx_strand_id
1 'polypeptide(L)'
;MVSLGFLISLWAGSSAISSYVDAVVEAHDQTPLRHPVRQRFFALFLYVVMLVFLVAAAPVAVVGPRKVSDHIPASLANVLHYGYYPALIGSLTLGVIILYRVALPVPLPTHRLVIGAVLATTVFLIATLGLRFYLRWITSTGYTYGALSTPIAFLLFAFFGGFAVMIGAELNAAIQEEWPAPVTHAHRLRNWLRTRTAAITGTAD
;
A
#
# COMPACT_ATOMS: atom_id res chain seq x y z
N MET A 1 19.65 -5.23 24.45
CA MET A 1 18.87 -4.06 23.99
C MET A 1 18.44 -4.18 22.52
N VAL A 2 19.30 -4.65 21.60
CA VAL A 2 18.97 -4.82 20.17
C VAL A 2 17.81 -5.81 19.93
N SER A 3 17.70 -6.90 20.70
CA SER A 3 16.62 -7.89 20.54
C SER A 3 15.24 -7.38 20.97
N LEU A 4 15.17 -6.61 22.06
CA LEU A 4 13.90 -6.06 22.56
C LEU A 4 13.35 -5.00 21.59
N GLY A 5 14.22 -4.12 21.07
CA GLY A 5 13.84 -3.13 20.06
C GLY A 5 13.34 -3.77 18.76
N PHE A 6 13.96 -4.87 18.32
CA PHE A 6 13.50 -5.63 17.16
C PHE A 6 12.10 -6.22 17.38
N LEU A 7 11.84 -6.84 18.54
CA LEU A 7 10.53 -7.40 18.86
C LEU A 7 9.43 -6.34 18.90
N ILE A 8 9.71 -5.19 19.53
CA ILE A 8 8.76 -4.06 19.59
C ILE A 8 8.47 -3.52 18.18
N SER A 9 9.51 -3.35 17.35
CA SER A 9 9.36 -2.90 15.97
C SER A 9 8.54 -3.88 15.13
N LEU A 10 8.75 -5.18 15.31
CA LEU A 10 8.02 -6.22 14.59
C LEU A 10 6.54 -6.25 15.00
N TRP A 11 6.27 -6.09 16.30
CA TRP A 11 4.91 -6.03 16.84
C TRP A 11 4.16 -4.76 16.40
N ALA A 12 4.82 -3.60 16.45
CA ALA A 12 4.25 -2.34 15.99
C ALA A 12 4.00 -2.35 14.47
N GLY A 13 4.96 -2.86 13.69
CA GLY A 13 4.83 -3.00 12.24
C GLY A 13 3.69 -3.94 11.84
N SER A 14 3.58 -5.11 12.49
CA SER A 14 2.48 -6.04 12.26
C SER A 14 1.11 -5.44 12.64
N SER A 15 1.04 -4.64 13.70
CA SER A 15 -0.20 -3.96 14.10
C SER A 15 -0.61 -2.92 13.05
N ALA A 16 0.33 -2.11 12.56
CA ALA A 16 0.07 -1.12 11.52
C ALA A 16 -0.45 -1.75 10.21
N ILE A 17 0.17 -2.85 9.78
CA ILE A 17 -0.29 -3.59 8.59
C ILE A 17 -1.66 -4.24 8.82
N SER A 18 -1.97 -4.68 10.04
CA SER A 18 -3.29 -5.24 10.36
C SER A 18 -4.38 -4.17 10.22
N SER A 19 -4.17 -3.00 10.86
CA SER A 19 -5.10 -1.87 10.72
C SER A 19 -5.25 -1.40 9.27
N TYR A 20 -4.17 -1.42 8.50
CA TYR A 20 -4.20 -1.13 7.07
C TYR A 20 -5.10 -2.11 6.29
N VAL A 21 -4.90 -3.42 6.50
CA VAL A 21 -5.71 -4.46 5.84
C VAL A 21 -7.16 -4.33 6.25
N ASP A 22 -7.44 -4.11 7.54
CA ASP A 22 -8.80 -3.96 8.06
C ASP A 22 -9.50 -2.76 7.44
N ALA A 23 -8.82 -1.60 7.31
CA ALA A 23 -9.38 -0.42 6.65
C ALA A 23 -9.70 -0.65 5.17
N VAL A 24 -8.83 -1.33 4.41
CA VAL A 24 -9.09 -1.63 2.99
C VAL A 24 -10.24 -2.61 2.82
N VAL A 25 -10.33 -3.59 3.71
CA VAL A 25 -11.38 -4.60 3.74
C VAL A 25 -12.73 -3.98 4.11
N GLU A 26 -12.74 -3.12 5.13
CA GLU A 26 -13.92 -2.35 5.55
C GLU A 26 -14.42 -1.47 4.41
N ALA A 27 -13.52 -0.74 3.74
CA ALA A 27 -13.87 0.10 2.60
C ALA A 27 -14.53 -0.68 1.45
N HIS A 28 -14.31 -1.99 1.35
CA HIS A 28 -14.94 -2.85 0.33
C HIS A 28 -16.09 -3.70 0.88
N ASP A 29 -16.57 -3.43 2.10
CA ASP A 29 -17.60 -4.21 2.81
C ASP A 29 -17.28 -5.71 2.91
N GLN A 30 -15.98 -6.06 2.97
CA GLN A 30 -15.51 -7.44 2.91
C GLN A 30 -15.13 -8.03 4.27
N THR A 31 -15.65 -7.50 5.38
CA THR A 31 -15.28 -7.89 6.77
C THR A 31 -15.28 -9.40 7.00
N PRO A 32 -14.11 -10.07 6.99
CA PRO A 32 -14.08 -11.51 7.10
C PRO A 32 -13.99 -11.89 8.58
N LEU A 33 -14.79 -12.87 9.00
CA LEU A 33 -14.60 -13.58 10.26
C LEU A 33 -13.29 -14.42 10.17
N ARG A 34 -12.13 -13.79 10.39
CA ARG A 34 -10.82 -14.45 10.34
C ARG A 34 -10.34 -14.83 11.73
N HIS A 35 -9.74 -16.02 11.85
CA HIS A 35 -9.05 -16.43 13.07
C HIS A 35 -7.86 -15.50 13.34
N PRO A 36 -7.74 -14.88 14.52
CA PRO A 36 -6.79 -13.78 14.80
C PRO A 36 -5.33 -14.17 14.58
N VAL A 37 -4.98 -15.44 14.79
CA VAL A 37 -3.63 -15.97 14.54
C VAL A 37 -3.24 -15.92 13.06
N ARG A 38 -4.14 -16.28 12.14
CA ARG A 38 -3.86 -16.27 10.69
C ARG A 38 -3.66 -14.85 10.17
N GLN A 39 -4.43 -13.90 10.70
CA GLN A 39 -4.31 -12.48 10.36
C GLN A 39 -2.94 -11.93 10.77
N ARG A 40 -2.43 -12.29 11.95
CA ARG A 40 -1.08 -11.87 12.40
C ARG A 40 0.04 -12.41 11.51
N PHE A 41 0.03 -13.69 11.16
CA PHE A 41 1.04 -14.25 10.24
C PHE A 41 0.98 -13.61 8.86
N PHE A 42 -0.23 -13.34 8.36
CA PHE A 42 -0.43 -12.64 7.09
C PHE A 42 0.09 -11.19 7.14
N ALA A 43 -0.24 -10.45 8.20
CA ALA A 43 0.25 -9.09 8.42
C ALA A 43 1.77 -9.05 8.56
N LEU A 44 2.37 -10.02 9.25
CA LEU A 44 3.82 -10.16 9.38
C LEU A 44 4.50 -10.41 8.03
N PHE A 45 3.96 -11.33 7.24
CA PHE A 45 4.47 -11.60 5.90
C PHE A 45 4.40 -10.35 5.01
N LEU A 46 3.23 -9.68 5.00
CA LEU A 46 3.03 -8.47 4.23
C LEU A 46 3.93 -7.32 4.70
N TYR A 47 4.15 -7.20 6.02
CA TYR A 47 5.11 -6.25 6.60
C TYR A 47 6.52 -6.49 6.07
N VAL A 48 7.01 -7.73 6.06
CA VAL A 48 8.35 -8.07 5.55
C VAL A 48 8.47 -7.75 4.07
N VAL A 49 7.46 -8.09 3.26
CA VAL A 49 7.44 -7.77 1.83
C VAL A 49 7.48 -6.26 1.59
N MET A 50 6.65 -5.49 2.31
CA MET A 50 6.65 -4.03 2.24
C MET A 50 7.98 -3.43 2.70
N LEU A 51 8.60 -4.00 3.74
CA LEU A 51 9.90 -3.55 4.23
C LEU A 51 10.99 -3.77 3.17
N VAL A 52 11.04 -4.95 2.54
CA VAL A 52 11.98 -5.24 1.45
C VAL A 52 11.75 -4.30 0.27
N PHE A 53 10.49 -4.08 -0.12
CA PHE A 53 10.16 -3.13 -1.18
C PHE A 53 10.61 -1.71 -0.84
N LEU A 54 10.36 -1.23 0.38
CA LEU A 54 10.78 0.09 0.85
C LEU A 54 12.31 0.24 0.82
N VAL A 55 13.03 -0.78 1.31
CA VAL A 55 14.50 -0.80 1.32
C VAL A 55 15.07 -0.83 -0.10
N ALA A 56 14.43 -1.50 -1.04
CA ALA A 56 14.84 -1.50 -2.44
C ALA A 56 14.49 -0.19 -3.17
N ALA A 57 13.33 0.39 -2.89
CA ALA A 57 12.83 1.61 -3.52
C ALA A 57 13.49 2.89 -2.98
N ALA A 58 13.87 2.92 -1.69
CA ALA A 58 14.44 4.11 -1.06
C ALA A 58 15.77 4.57 -1.71
N PRO A 59 16.76 3.71 -1.99
CA PRO A 59 17.96 4.10 -2.72
C PRO A 59 17.62 4.64 -4.11
N VAL A 60 16.71 3.99 -4.83
CA VAL A 60 16.28 4.46 -6.16
C VAL A 60 15.75 5.89 -6.02
N ALA A 61 14.79 6.12 -5.13
CA ALA A 61 14.18 7.43 -4.88
C ALA A 61 15.18 8.52 -4.45
N VAL A 62 16.20 8.18 -3.64
CA VAL A 62 17.18 9.11 -3.08
C VAL A 62 18.31 9.45 -4.03
N VAL A 63 18.81 8.46 -4.79
CA VAL A 63 19.94 8.63 -5.71
C VAL A 63 19.60 9.70 -6.75
N GLY A 64 18.34 9.76 -7.18
CA GLY A 64 17.85 10.77 -8.13
C GLY A 64 18.55 10.68 -9.50
N PRO A 65 18.02 11.34 -10.53
CA PRO A 65 18.56 11.22 -11.89
C PRO A 65 20.04 11.64 -12.00
N ARG A 66 20.52 12.53 -11.13
CA ARG A 66 21.88 13.10 -11.18
C ARG A 66 22.99 12.07 -10.87
N LYS A 67 22.83 11.23 -9.85
CA LYS A 67 23.87 10.23 -9.50
C LYS A 67 23.85 8.99 -10.39
N VAL A 68 22.69 8.65 -10.99
CA VAL A 68 22.61 7.54 -11.95
C VAL A 68 23.23 7.93 -13.30
N SER A 69 23.21 9.23 -13.67
CA SER A 69 23.80 9.69 -14.93
C SER A 69 25.33 9.57 -14.98
N ASP A 70 26.01 9.52 -13.82
CA ASP A 70 27.47 9.38 -13.75
C ASP A 70 27.96 7.97 -14.14
N HIS A 71 27.06 6.97 -14.13
CA HIS A 71 27.39 5.57 -14.42
C HIS A 71 26.80 5.09 -15.76
N ILE A 72 26.11 5.96 -16.51
CA ILE A 72 25.42 5.60 -17.75
C ILE A 72 25.88 6.52 -18.89
N PRO A 73 26.14 5.99 -20.11
CA PRO A 73 26.60 6.78 -21.24
C PRO A 73 25.65 7.95 -21.57
N ALA A 74 26.24 9.09 -21.96
CA ALA A 74 25.55 10.37 -22.17
C ALA A 74 24.35 10.31 -23.15
N SER A 75 24.31 9.31 -24.05
CA SER A 75 23.20 9.08 -24.98
C SER A 75 21.92 8.59 -24.31
N LEU A 76 22.01 7.90 -23.17
CA LEU A 76 20.87 7.39 -22.41
C LEU A 76 20.46 8.30 -21.24
N ALA A 77 21.25 9.35 -20.95
CA ALA A 77 20.99 10.29 -19.86
C ALA A 77 19.65 11.01 -20.01
N ASN A 78 19.27 11.42 -21.23
CA ASN A 78 17.98 12.06 -21.49
C ASN A 78 16.80 11.09 -21.27
N VAL A 79 16.90 9.85 -21.76
CA VAL A 79 15.86 8.82 -21.58
C VAL A 79 15.68 8.49 -20.09
N LEU A 80 16.79 8.41 -19.35
CA LEU A 80 16.76 8.14 -17.93
C LEU A 80 16.15 9.30 -17.14
N HIS A 81 16.46 10.55 -17.50
CA HIS A 81 15.94 11.72 -16.79
C HIS A 81 14.42 11.87 -16.97
N TYR A 82 13.91 11.64 -18.19
CA TYR A 82 12.46 11.69 -18.47
C TYR A 82 11.73 10.42 -18.03
N GLY A 83 12.36 9.24 -18.11
CA GLY A 83 11.76 7.96 -17.76
C GLY A 83 11.76 7.65 -16.26
N TYR A 84 12.67 8.25 -15.49
CA TYR A 84 12.82 7.98 -14.06
C TYR A 84 11.57 8.35 -13.25
N TYR A 85 11.02 9.55 -13.44
CA TYR A 85 9.83 9.99 -12.68
C TYR A 85 8.58 9.16 -13.03
N PRO A 86 8.22 8.93 -14.31
CA PRO A 86 7.15 8.02 -14.67
C PRO A 86 7.36 6.59 -14.16
N ALA A 87 8.59 6.07 -14.22
CA ALA A 87 8.90 4.74 -13.70
C ALA A 87 8.72 4.68 -12.17
N LEU A 88 9.14 5.71 -11.45
CA LEU A 88 8.96 5.81 -10.00
C LEU A 88 7.48 5.87 -9.64
N ILE A 89 6.71 6.74 -10.29
CA ILE A 89 5.26 6.86 -10.09
C ILE A 89 4.58 5.53 -10.44
N GLY A 90 4.91 4.93 -11.58
CA GLY A 90 4.39 3.64 -12.01
C GLY A 90 4.70 2.53 -11.01
N SER A 91 5.92 2.47 -10.47
CA SER A 91 6.30 1.49 -9.46
C SER A 91 5.53 1.67 -8.15
N LEU A 92 5.27 2.91 -7.75
CA LEU A 92 4.47 3.24 -6.57
C LEU A 92 3.01 2.83 -6.77
N THR A 93 2.43 3.16 -7.92
CA THR A 93 1.06 2.75 -8.29
C THR A 93 0.94 1.23 -8.35
N LEU A 94 1.90 0.53 -8.96
CA LEU A 94 1.94 -0.94 -8.97
C LEU A 94 2.03 -1.51 -7.55
N GLY A 95 2.84 -0.91 -6.67
CA GLY A 95 2.91 -1.27 -5.26
C GLY A 95 1.55 -1.18 -4.57
N VAL A 96 0.82 -0.07 -4.77
CA VAL A 96 -0.53 0.14 -4.22
C VAL A 96 -1.53 -0.87 -4.80
N ILE A 97 -1.49 -1.15 -6.10
CA ILE A 97 -2.36 -2.16 -6.74
C ILE A 97 -2.13 -3.55 -6.11
N ILE A 98 -0.87 -3.95 -5.95
CA ILE A 98 -0.51 -5.22 -5.31
C ILE A 98 -1.02 -5.24 -3.87
N LEU A 99 -0.85 -4.13 -3.15
CA LEU A 99 -1.26 -4.00 -1.76
C LEU A 99 -2.79 -4.15 -1.60
N TYR A 100 -3.59 -3.49 -2.44
CA TYR A 100 -5.05 -3.67 -2.47
C TYR A 100 -5.44 -5.10 -2.81
N ARG A 101 -4.81 -5.67 -3.83
CA ARG A 101 -5.12 -7.04 -4.27
C ARG A 101 -4.81 -8.07 -3.20
N VAL A 102 -3.73 -7.89 -2.45
CA VAL A 102 -3.32 -8.80 -1.39
C VAL A 102 -4.17 -8.60 -0.13
N ALA A 103 -4.54 -7.35 0.20
CA ALA A 103 -5.38 -7.05 1.35
C ALA A 103 -6.79 -7.67 1.25
N LEU A 104 -7.40 -7.65 0.05
CA LEU A 104 -8.76 -8.11 -0.16
C LEU A 104 -8.90 -9.65 -0.13
N PRO A 105 -9.78 -10.22 0.72
CA PRO A 105 -10.11 -11.65 0.72
C PRO A 105 -10.65 -12.14 -0.62
N VAL A 106 -11.47 -11.32 -1.30
CA VAL A 106 -11.98 -11.57 -2.64
C VAL A 106 -11.45 -10.46 -3.54
N PRO A 107 -10.28 -10.68 -4.18
CA PRO A 107 -9.64 -9.65 -4.96
C PRO A 107 -10.44 -9.32 -6.22
N LEU A 108 -10.66 -8.01 -6.43
CA LEU A 108 -11.23 -7.48 -7.67
C LEU A 108 -10.26 -7.66 -8.84
N PRO A 109 -10.76 -7.62 -10.09
CA PRO A 109 -9.90 -7.58 -11.27
C PRO A 109 -8.90 -6.42 -11.21
N THR A 110 -7.63 -6.70 -11.54
CA THR A 110 -6.52 -5.73 -11.36
C THR A 110 -6.76 -4.40 -12.08
N HIS A 111 -7.43 -4.41 -13.24
CA HIS A 111 -7.73 -3.18 -14.00
C HIS A 111 -8.65 -2.21 -13.23
N ARG A 112 -9.49 -2.70 -12.31
CA ARG A 112 -10.38 -1.85 -11.52
C ARG A 112 -9.68 -1.17 -10.36
N LEU A 113 -8.67 -1.83 -9.81
CA LEU A 113 -7.85 -1.28 -8.73
C LEU A 113 -6.96 -0.11 -9.19
N VAL A 114 -6.78 0.05 -10.50
CA VAL A 114 -5.90 1.08 -11.08
C VAL A 114 -6.40 2.48 -10.77
N ILE A 115 -7.70 2.74 -10.85
CA ILE A 115 -8.25 4.09 -10.68
C ILE A 115 -8.01 4.59 -9.25
N GLY A 116 -8.39 3.80 -8.25
CA GLY A 116 -8.12 4.11 -6.85
C GLY A 116 -6.63 4.13 -6.52
N ALA A 117 -5.82 3.25 -7.14
CA ALA A 117 -4.37 3.28 -6.93
C ALA A 117 -3.70 4.52 -7.51
N VAL A 118 -4.17 5.03 -8.66
CA VAL A 118 -3.70 6.29 -9.24
C VAL A 118 -4.12 7.46 -8.36
N LEU A 119 -5.35 7.48 -7.85
CA LEU A 119 -5.78 8.49 -6.89
C LEU A 119 -4.91 8.46 -5.62
N ALA A 120 -4.75 7.28 -5.01
CA ALA A 120 -3.92 7.11 -3.82
C ALA A 120 -2.47 7.56 -4.06
N THR A 121 -1.89 7.17 -5.20
CA THR A 121 -0.54 7.61 -5.59
C THR A 121 -0.47 9.13 -5.71
N THR A 122 -1.46 9.75 -6.34
CA THR A 122 -1.51 11.20 -6.55
C THR A 122 -1.61 11.96 -5.22
N VAL A 123 -2.54 11.55 -4.35
CA VAL A 123 -2.71 12.15 -3.01
C VAL A 123 -1.44 11.95 -2.17
N PHE A 124 -0.83 10.76 -2.24
CA PHE A 124 0.43 10.48 -1.55
C PHE A 124 1.58 11.37 -2.02
N LEU A 125 1.71 11.60 -3.33
CA LEU A 125 2.72 12.50 -3.88
C LEU A 125 2.48 13.94 -3.41
N ILE A 126 1.23 14.42 -3.48
CA ILE A 126 0.86 15.77 -3.00
C ILE A 126 1.22 15.91 -1.51
N ALA A 127 0.87 14.93 -0.68
CA ALA A 127 1.20 14.92 0.74
C ALA A 127 2.71 14.90 0.99
N THR A 128 3.47 14.12 0.21
CA THR A 128 4.93 14.06 0.31
C THR A 128 5.57 15.41 -0.04
N LEU A 129 5.08 16.08 -1.09
CA LEU A 129 5.53 17.43 -1.46
C LEU A 129 5.17 18.46 -0.39
N GLY A 130 3.95 18.39 0.14
CA GLY A 130 3.48 19.26 1.23
C GLY A 130 4.32 19.10 2.50
N LEU A 131 4.60 17.87 2.90
CA LEU A 131 5.45 17.57 4.06
C LEU A 131 6.88 18.08 3.85
N ARG A 132 7.43 17.93 2.64
CA ARG A 132 8.75 18.47 2.30
C ARG A 132 8.79 19.99 2.44
N PHE A 133 7.74 20.69 2.03
CA PHE A 133 7.63 22.13 2.20
C PHE A 133 7.54 22.52 3.68
N TYR A 134 6.65 21.84 4.44
CA TYR A 134 6.50 22.04 5.88
C TYR A 134 7.82 21.85 6.64
N LEU A 135 8.55 20.78 6.33
CA LEU A 135 9.85 20.49 6.93
C LEU A 135 10.89 21.57 6.63
N ARG A 136 10.97 22.04 5.38
CA ARG A 136 11.88 23.14 5.02
C ARG A 136 11.55 24.42 5.80
N TRP A 137 10.26 24.73 5.88
CA TRP A 137 9.79 25.91 6.60
C TRP A 137 10.17 25.83 8.09
N ILE A 138 9.83 24.74 8.79
CA ILE A 138 10.13 24.62 10.23
C ILE A 138 11.63 24.59 10.54
N THR A 139 12.46 24.00 9.66
CA THR A 139 13.92 24.04 9.82
C THR A 139 14.51 25.43 9.62
N SER A 140 13.81 26.32 8.91
CA SER A 140 14.26 27.70 8.69
C SER A 140 13.94 28.65 9.87
N THR A 141 12.93 28.33 10.67
CA THR A 141 12.43 29.20 11.75
C THR A 141 13.20 29.06 13.08
N GLY A 142 14.08 28.07 13.23
CA GLY A 142 15.01 27.95 14.36
C GLY A 142 15.01 26.58 15.06
N TYR A 143 16.18 26.19 15.57
CA TYR A 143 16.50 24.85 16.11
C TYR A 143 15.71 24.42 17.37
N THR A 144 14.99 25.32 18.03
CA THR A 144 14.32 25.06 19.33
C THR A 144 13.26 23.94 19.26
N TYR A 145 12.65 23.73 18.08
CA TYR A 145 11.67 22.66 17.86
C TYR A 145 12.21 21.49 17.01
N GLY A 146 13.51 21.48 16.69
CA GLY A 146 14.12 20.49 15.81
C GLY A 146 14.01 19.06 16.34
N ALA A 147 14.14 18.87 17.66
CA ALA A 147 14.03 17.55 18.29
C ALA A 147 12.62 16.93 18.15
N LEU A 148 11.57 17.75 18.16
CA LEU A 148 10.18 17.30 17.99
C LEU A 148 9.75 17.25 16.52
N SER A 149 10.46 17.93 15.63
CA SER A 149 10.13 17.99 14.20
C SER A 149 10.17 16.61 13.53
N THR A 150 11.17 15.77 13.86
CA THR A 150 11.33 14.46 13.21
C THR A 150 10.17 13.50 13.53
N PRO A 151 9.78 13.27 14.81
CA PRO A 151 8.62 12.44 15.12
C PRO A 151 7.31 12.97 14.54
N ILE A 152 7.08 14.28 14.60
CA ILE A 152 5.86 14.90 14.05
C ILE A 152 5.79 14.70 12.54
N ALA A 153 6.90 14.90 11.83
CA ALA A 153 6.96 14.70 10.39
C ALA A 153 6.71 13.25 10.00
N PHE A 154 7.24 12.29 10.77
CA PHE A 154 6.97 10.87 10.58
C PHE A 154 5.48 10.54 10.78
N LEU A 155 4.86 11.08 11.83
CA LEU A 155 3.42 10.87 12.10
C LEU A 155 2.55 11.46 11.00
N LEU A 156 2.84 12.68 10.54
CA LEU A 156 2.14 13.31 9.41
C LEU A 156 2.31 12.51 8.13
N PHE A 157 3.53 12.05 7.85
CA PHE A 157 3.81 11.20 6.69
C PHE A 157 3.00 9.91 6.72
N ALA A 158 3.01 9.21 7.86
CA ALA A 158 2.26 7.98 8.04
C ALA A 158 0.74 8.22 7.95
N PHE A 159 0.24 9.31 8.54
CA PHE A 159 -1.17 9.69 8.50
C PHE A 159 -1.64 9.97 7.06
N PHE A 160 -0.97 10.88 6.35
CA PHE A 160 -1.35 11.19 4.97
C PHE A 160 -1.11 10.02 4.03
N GLY A 161 -0.10 9.18 4.32
CA GLY A 161 0.12 7.93 3.61
C GLY A 161 -1.06 6.96 3.75
N GLY A 162 -1.49 6.70 4.98
CA GLY A 162 -2.68 5.89 5.24
C GLY A 162 -3.95 6.49 4.63
N PHE A 163 -4.15 7.80 4.79
CA PHE A 163 -5.30 8.51 4.22
C PHE A 163 -5.37 8.42 2.69
N ALA A 164 -4.24 8.61 2.01
CA ALA A 164 -4.14 8.49 0.55
C ALA A 164 -4.56 7.09 0.08
N VAL A 165 -4.13 6.05 0.80
CA VAL A 165 -4.47 4.68 0.42
C VAL A 165 -5.92 4.34 0.79
N MET A 166 -6.45 4.88 1.89
CA MET A 166 -7.84 4.72 2.30
C MET A 166 -8.79 5.35 1.26
N ILE A 167 -8.56 6.61 0.86
CA ILE A 167 -9.44 7.28 -0.12
C ILE A 167 -9.42 6.59 -1.49
N GLY A 168 -8.28 6.01 -1.89
CA GLY A 168 -8.19 5.20 -3.10
C GLY A 168 -8.93 3.86 -2.98
N ALA A 169 -8.95 3.26 -1.79
CA ALA A 169 -9.71 2.04 -1.54
C ALA A 169 -11.22 2.29 -1.60
N GLU A 170 -11.69 3.37 -0.96
CA GLU A 170 -13.09 3.82 -1.00
C GLU A 170 -13.53 4.12 -2.44
N LEU A 171 -12.71 4.81 -3.23
CA LEU A 171 -13.04 5.05 -4.64
C LEU A 171 -13.17 3.75 -5.44
N ASN A 172 -12.28 2.78 -5.21
CA ASN A 172 -12.37 1.47 -5.86
C ASN A 172 -13.67 0.74 -5.47
N ALA A 173 -14.07 0.83 -4.21
CA ALA A 173 -15.31 0.25 -3.72
C ALA A 173 -16.55 0.92 -4.31
N ALA A 174 -16.60 2.26 -4.31
CA ALA A 174 -17.69 3.02 -4.91
C ALA A 174 -17.85 2.73 -6.41
N ILE A 175 -16.75 2.60 -7.16
CA ILE A 175 -16.79 2.20 -8.59
C ILE A 175 -17.34 0.77 -8.74
N GLN A 176 -17.00 -0.12 -7.80
CA GLN A 176 -17.47 -1.49 -7.82
C GLN A 176 -18.96 -1.61 -7.47
N GLU A 177 -19.46 -0.76 -6.58
CA GLU A 177 -20.88 -0.66 -6.21
C GLU A 177 -21.71 -0.13 -7.38
N GLU A 178 -21.28 0.97 -7.98
CA GLU A 178 -22.00 1.61 -9.09
C GLU A 178 -21.98 0.75 -10.36
N TRP A 179 -20.83 0.16 -10.71
CA TRP A 179 -20.66 -0.62 -11.94
C TRP A 179 -20.13 -2.02 -11.66
N PRO A 180 -20.95 -2.97 -11.18
CA PRO A 180 -20.47 -4.27 -10.72
C PRO A 180 -19.72 -5.04 -11.81
N ALA A 181 -18.50 -5.48 -11.48
CA ALA A 181 -17.71 -6.35 -12.35
C ALA A 181 -18.39 -7.72 -12.53
N PRO A 182 -18.36 -8.32 -13.74
CA PRO A 182 -18.76 -9.70 -13.92
C PRO A 182 -17.96 -10.62 -12.98
N VAL A 183 -18.66 -11.49 -12.25
CA VAL A 183 -18.03 -12.44 -11.32
C VAL A 183 -16.95 -13.29 -12.01
N THR A 184 -15.71 -13.20 -11.51
CA THR A 184 -14.57 -14.00 -11.95
C THR A 184 -14.95 -15.48 -11.97
N HIS A 185 -14.61 -16.22 -13.05
CA HIS A 185 -14.99 -17.64 -13.24
C HIS A 185 -14.70 -18.56 -12.03
N ALA A 186 -13.67 -18.24 -11.22
CA ALA A 186 -13.34 -18.94 -9.99
C ALA A 186 -14.48 -18.93 -8.94
N HIS A 187 -15.28 -17.85 -8.87
CA HIS A 187 -16.42 -17.76 -7.96
C HIS A 187 -17.58 -18.68 -8.38
N ARG A 188 -17.83 -18.79 -9.70
CA ARG A 188 -18.79 -19.77 -10.24
C ARG A 188 -18.37 -21.20 -9.92
N LEU A 189 -17.09 -21.53 -10.12
CA LEU A 189 -16.57 -22.87 -9.79
C LEU A 189 -16.67 -23.18 -8.30
N ARG A 190 -16.33 -22.24 -7.41
CA ARG A 190 -16.45 -22.42 -5.96
C ARG A 190 -17.91 -22.60 -5.51
N ASN A 191 -18.84 -21.81 -6.03
CA ASN A 191 -20.25 -21.94 -5.71
C ASN A 191 -20.82 -23.27 -6.26
N TRP A 192 -20.39 -23.69 -7.45
CA TRP A 192 -20.71 -24.99 -8.01
C TRP A 192 -20.15 -26.15 -7.17
N LEU A 193 -18.92 -26.04 -6.69
CA LEU A 193 -18.33 -27.05 -5.80
C LEU A 193 -19.04 -27.12 -4.45
N ARG A 194 -19.41 -25.97 -3.87
CA ARG A 194 -20.18 -25.89 -2.60
C ARG A 194 -21.58 -26.48 -2.74
N THR A 195 -22.29 -26.17 -3.81
CA THR A 195 -23.61 -26.76 -4.08
C THR A 195 -23.51 -28.27 -4.32
N ARG A 196 -22.47 -28.75 -5.01
CA ARG A 196 -22.20 -30.19 -5.16
C ARG A 196 -21.83 -30.89 -3.86
N THR A 197 -20.99 -30.28 -3.02
CA THR A 197 -20.62 -30.87 -1.72
C THR A 197 -21.81 -30.89 -0.78
N ALA A 198 -22.62 -29.82 -0.71
CA ALA A 198 -23.86 -29.80 0.07
C ALA A 198 -24.88 -30.86 -0.40
N ALA A 199 -24.99 -31.09 -1.71
CA ALA A 199 -25.83 -32.14 -2.27
C ALA A 199 -25.33 -33.56 -1.96
N ILE A 200 -24.02 -33.74 -1.71
CA ILE A 200 -23.41 -35.03 -1.35
C ILE A 200 -23.48 -35.29 0.17
N THR A 201 -23.41 -34.24 1.01
CA THR A 201 -23.43 -34.38 2.48
C THR A 201 -24.81 -34.46 3.10
N GLY A 202 -25.91 -34.36 2.34
CA GLY A 202 -27.25 -34.73 2.83
C GLY A 202 -27.75 -33.94 4.03
N THR A 203 -27.38 -32.67 4.19
CA THR A 203 -27.96 -31.77 5.20
C THR A 203 -29.10 -30.97 4.58
N ALA A 204 -30.04 -31.67 3.98
CA ALA A 204 -31.36 -31.15 3.66
C ALA A 204 -32.32 -31.88 4.58
N ASP A 205 -32.49 -31.33 5.77
CA ASP A 205 -33.67 -31.40 6.64
C ASP A 205 -33.57 -30.25 7.65
#